data_AF-A0A1G3TEZ1-F1
#
_entry.id   AF-A0A1G3TEZ1-F1
#
_cell.length_a   1.000
_cell.length_b   1.000
_cell.length_c   1.000
_cell.angle_alpha   90.00
_cell.angle_beta   90.00
_cell.angle_gamma   90.00
#
_symmetry.space_group_name_H-M   'P 1'
#
loop_
_entity.id
_entity.type
_entity.pdbx_description
1 polymer ?
#
loop_
_entity_poly.entity_id
_entity_poly.type
_entity_poly.pdbx_seq_one_letter_code
_entity_poly.pdbx_strand_id
1 'polypeptide(L)'
;MRRVLLMLLPFSLIAKSNFITPMEYASSLYKNPRGIGCHKCHGDSGEGKLVARYEHKKEQKSFVGPAINNMNFNEFYEALNVRKNGMPRYFLTQKEIKALYFYLQEKKKGSLSNVK
;
A
#
# COMPACT_ATOMS: atom_id res chain seq x y z
N MET A 1 24.77 42.43 -17.06
CA MET A 1 24.59 41.08 -16.51
C MET A 1 24.16 41.05 -15.03
N ARG A 2 24.54 42.02 -14.18
CA ARG A 2 24.16 42.08 -12.75
C ARG A 2 22.66 42.31 -12.45
N ARG A 3 21.89 42.92 -13.38
CA ARG A 3 20.44 43.18 -13.20
C ARG A 3 19.53 42.00 -13.60
N VAL A 4 20.05 41.04 -14.36
CA VAL A 4 19.30 39.83 -14.77
C VAL A 4 19.08 38.89 -13.58
N LEU A 5 20.04 38.84 -12.65
CA LEU A 5 19.93 38.05 -11.41
C LEU A 5 18.78 38.55 -10.51
N LEU A 6 18.49 39.85 -10.53
CA LEU A 6 17.40 40.48 -9.76
C LEU A 6 16.01 40.19 -10.33
N MET A 7 15.91 39.82 -11.61
CA MET A 7 14.63 39.47 -12.27
C MET A 7 14.19 38.01 -12.02
N LEU A 8 15.09 37.13 -11.57
CA LEU A 8 14.78 35.73 -11.26
C LEU A 8 14.36 35.52 -9.78
N LEU A 9 14.61 36.51 -8.92
CA LEU A 9 14.27 36.47 -7.49
C LEU A 9 12.76 36.33 -7.17
N PRO A 10 11.81 36.93 -7.92
CA PRO A 10 10.38 36.79 -7.58
C PRO A 10 9.80 35.42 -7.97
N PHE A 11 10.49 34.60 -8.77
CA PHE A 11 9.98 33.30 -9.23
C PHE A 11 10.12 32.18 -8.19
N SER A 12 11.10 32.30 -7.28
CA SER A 12 11.31 31.31 -6.20
C SER A 12 10.29 31.41 -5.06
N LEU A 13 9.59 32.54 -4.92
CA LEU A 13 8.63 32.80 -3.85
C LEU A 13 7.25 32.14 -4.09
N ILE A 14 6.99 31.59 -5.28
CA ILE A 14 5.71 30.93 -5.65
C ILE A 14 5.83 29.39 -5.59
N ALA A 15 7.00 28.86 -5.24
CA ALA A 15 7.20 27.41 -5.13
C ALA A 15 6.41 26.83 -3.93
N LYS A 16 5.26 26.20 -4.21
CA LYS A 16 4.56 25.38 -3.22
C LYS A 16 5.30 24.06 -3.05
N SER A 17 5.63 23.71 -1.81
CA SER A 17 6.08 22.36 -1.47
C SER A 17 4.90 21.39 -1.61
N ASN A 18 4.90 20.60 -2.68
CA ASN A 18 3.94 19.51 -2.85
C ASN A 18 4.39 18.32 -2.01
N PHE A 19 4.02 18.31 -0.73
CA PHE A 19 4.17 17.11 0.10
C PHE A 19 3.18 16.04 -0.40
N ILE A 20 3.61 14.78 -0.37
CA ILE A 20 2.71 13.66 -0.66
C ILE A 20 1.56 13.65 0.35
N THR A 21 0.35 13.45 -0.15
CA THR A 21 -0.84 13.27 0.67
C THR A 21 -0.75 11.96 1.46
N PRO A 22 -1.52 11.82 2.56
CA PRO A 22 -1.59 10.55 3.29
C PRO A 22 -1.97 9.36 2.41
N MET A 23 -2.85 9.58 1.42
CA MET A 23 -3.28 8.53 0.50
C MET A 23 -2.20 8.17 -0.52
N GLU A 24 -1.44 9.14 -1.03
CA GLU A 24 -0.30 8.88 -1.92
C GLU A 24 0.80 8.12 -1.18
N TYR A 25 1.13 8.53 0.04
CA TYR A 25 2.07 7.81 0.89
C TYR A 25 1.62 6.38 1.13
N ALA A 26 0.36 6.19 1.56
CA ALA A 26 -0.19 4.89 1.88
C ALA A 26 -0.28 3.98 0.64
N SER A 27 -0.63 4.53 -0.52
CA SER A 27 -0.66 3.79 -1.79
C SER A 27 0.74 3.36 -2.23
N SER A 28 1.73 4.27 -2.13
CA SER A 28 3.12 3.96 -2.42
C SER A 28 3.64 2.85 -1.50
N LEU A 29 3.37 2.96 -0.21
CA LEU A 29 3.75 1.95 0.79
C LEU A 29 3.06 0.61 0.53
N TYR A 30 1.79 0.58 0.11
CA TYR A 30 1.08 -0.66 -0.24
C TYR A 30 1.68 -1.34 -1.49
N LYS A 31 2.18 -0.54 -2.43
CA LYS A 31 2.83 -1.03 -3.65
C LYS A 31 4.26 -1.49 -3.42
N ASN A 32 4.96 -0.94 -2.43
CA ASN A 32 6.36 -1.24 -2.17
C ASN A 32 6.74 -1.04 -0.68
N PRO A 33 6.24 -1.88 0.24
CA PRO A 33 6.55 -1.74 1.67
C PRO A 33 8.03 -2.04 1.94
N ARG A 34 8.58 -3.09 1.31
CA ARG A 34 10.02 -3.45 1.27
C ARG A 34 10.35 -4.34 0.05
N GLY A 35 10.21 -3.80 -1.16
CA GLY A 35 10.53 -4.50 -2.42
C GLY A 35 9.42 -5.40 -2.97
N ILE A 36 8.53 -5.92 -2.11
CA ILE A 36 7.40 -6.77 -2.52
C ILE A 36 6.08 -6.11 -2.10
N GLY A 37 5.29 -5.67 -3.07
CA GLY A 37 4.01 -5.01 -2.84
C GLY A 37 2.92 -5.91 -2.31
N CYS A 38 2.13 -5.41 -1.36
CA CYS A 38 0.96 -6.10 -0.82
C CYS A 38 -0.03 -6.51 -1.92
N HIS A 39 -0.25 -5.62 -2.90
CA HIS A 39 -1.14 -5.84 -4.06
C HIS A 39 -0.79 -7.06 -4.91
N LYS A 40 0.47 -7.51 -4.90
CA LYS A 40 0.89 -8.71 -5.65
C LYS A 40 0.25 -9.98 -5.08
N CYS A 41 -0.07 -10.00 -3.78
CA CYS A 41 -0.68 -11.15 -3.11
C CYS A 41 -2.12 -10.90 -2.65
N HIS A 42 -2.48 -9.66 -2.32
CA HIS A 42 -3.77 -9.33 -1.70
C HIS A 42 -4.71 -8.55 -2.61
N GLY A 43 -4.35 -8.30 -3.87
CA GLY A 43 -5.18 -7.53 -4.80
C GLY A 43 -5.02 -6.01 -4.60
N ASP A 44 -5.54 -5.21 -5.52
CA ASP A 44 -5.25 -3.76 -5.53
C ASP A 44 -5.98 -3.01 -4.40
N SER A 45 -7.08 -3.59 -3.92
CA SER A 45 -7.92 -3.07 -2.84
C SER A 45 -8.00 -4.02 -1.65
N GLY A 46 -7.10 -5.02 -1.55
CA GLY A 46 -7.09 -5.98 -0.46
C GLY A 46 -8.17 -7.07 -0.56
N GLU A 47 -8.75 -7.31 -1.73
CA GLU A 47 -9.80 -8.30 -2.00
C GLU A 47 -9.31 -9.76 -1.99
N GLY A 48 -7.99 -9.96 -1.90
CA GLY A 48 -7.35 -11.27 -2.02
C GLY A 48 -7.02 -11.62 -3.47
N LYS A 49 -6.03 -12.49 -3.68
CA LYS A 49 -5.55 -12.81 -5.03
C LYS A 49 -4.95 -14.21 -5.10
N LEU A 50 -5.28 -14.93 -6.18
CA LEU A 50 -4.55 -16.14 -6.56
C LEU A 50 -3.14 -15.74 -7.01
N VAL A 51 -2.12 -16.20 -6.31
CA VAL A 51 -0.73 -15.89 -6.61
C VAL A 51 -0.13 -16.94 -7.53
N ALA A 52 -0.39 -18.22 -7.26
CA ALA A 52 0.11 -19.31 -8.08
C ALA A 52 -0.77 -20.55 -8.00
N ARG A 53 -0.77 -21.35 -9.06
CA ARG A 53 -1.16 -22.76 -9.04
C ARG A 53 0.08 -23.60 -9.27
N TYR A 54 0.21 -24.71 -8.55
CA TYR A 54 1.36 -25.59 -8.66
C TYR A 54 0.96 -27.01 -8.28
N GLU A 55 1.72 -28.00 -8.77
CA GLU A 55 1.55 -29.39 -8.38
C GLU A 55 2.61 -29.77 -7.34
N HIS A 56 2.21 -30.48 -6.30
CA HIS A 56 3.14 -31.05 -5.33
C HIS A 56 2.67 -32.45 -4.94
N LYS A 57 3.52 -33.46 -5.12
CA LYS A 57 3.18 -34.87 -4.86
C LYS A 57 1.94 -35.34 -5.64
N LYS A 58 1.82 -34.96 -6.91
CA LYS A 58 0.68 -35.26 -7.81
C LYS A 58 -0.66 -34.64 -7.37
N GLU A 59 -0.64 -33.73 -6.39
CA GLU A 59 -1.82 -32.95 -5.98
C GLU A 59 -1.72 -31.53 -6.53
N GLN A 60 -2.80 -31.06 -7.15
CA GLN A 60 -2.93 -29.66 -7.56
C GLN A 60 -3.17 -28.77 -6.35
N LYS A 61 -2.36 -27.72 -6.21
CA LYS A 61 -2.41 -26.77 -5.09
C LYS A 61 -2.48 -25.35 -5.59
N SER A 62 -3.05 -24.48 -4.76
CA SER A 62 -3.12 -23.04 -5.00
C SER A 62 -2.48 -22.28 -3.85
N PHE A 63 -1.67 -21.28 -4.17
CA PHE A 63 -1.19 -20.29 -3.23
C PHE A 63 -2.00 -19.00 -3.41
N VAL A 64 -2.73 -18.61 -2.38
CA VAL A 64 -3.70 -17.51 -2.41
C VAL A 64 -3.39 -16.56 -1.25
N GLY A 65 -3.27 -15.27 -1.54
CA GLY A 65 -3.28 -14.25 -0.49
C GLY A 65 -4.73 -13.93 -0.11
N PRO A 66 -5.12 -14.03 1.17
CA PRO A 66 -6.49 -13.81 1.60
C PRO A 66 -6.91 -12.34 1.46
N ALA A 67 -8.22 -12.09 1.49
CA ALA A 67 -8.75 -10.74 1.61
C ALA A 67 -8.34 -10.12 2.96
N ILE A 68 -7.98 -8.84 2.94
CA ILE A 68 -7.49 -8.06 4.10
C ILE A 68 -8.23 -6.73 4.26
N ASN A 69 -9.20 -6.43 3.38
CA ASN A 69 -9.95 -5.17 3.39
C ASN A 69 -11.19 -5.18 4.31
N ASN A 70 -11.49 -6.32 4.95
CA ASN A 70 -12.65 -6.49 5.82
C ASN A 70 -12.30 -6.83 7.28
N MET A 71 -11.02 -6.81 7.65
CA MET A 71 -10.58 -7.09 9.02
C MET A 71 -10.44 -5.80 9.84
N ASN A 72 -10.51 -5.91 11.15
CA ASN A 72 -10.31 -4.75 12.03
C ASN A 72 -8.80 -4.42 12.19
N PHE A 73 -8.49 -3.24 12.74
CA PHE A 73 -7.11 -2.79 12.86
C PHE A 73 -6.23 -3.71 13.72
N ASN A 74 -6.76 -4.27 14.81
CA ASN A 74 -5.97 -5.14 15.69
C ASN A 74 -5.60 -6.44 14.97
N GLU A 75 -6.55 -7.05 14.27
CA GLU A 75 -6.29 -8.24 13.45
C GLU A 75 -5.25 -7.94 12.36
N PHE A 76 -5.36 -6.76 11.71
CA PHE A 76 -4.43 -6.34 10.65
C PHE A 76 -3.02 -6.12 11.19
N TYR A 77 -2.93 -5.48 12.37
CA TYR A 77 -1.68 -5.24 13.07
C TYR A 77 -0.99 -6.55 13.46
N GLU A 78 -1.73 -7.48 14.06
CA GLU A 78 -1.19 -8.79 14.43
C GLU A 78 -0.75 -9.57 13.20
N ALA A 79 -1.55 -9.58 12.13
CA ALA A 79 -1.22 -10.29 10.89
C ALA A 79 0.11 -9.85 10.26
N LEU A 80 0.47 -8.56 10.35
CA LEU A 80 1.75 -8.03 9.87
C LEU A 80 2.93 -8.33 10.80
N ASN A 81 2.67 -8.55 12.09
CA ASN A 81 3.70 -8.78 13.10
C ASN A 81 3.99 -10.27 13.36
N VAL A 82 3.08 -11.17 13.01
CA VAL A 82 3.31 -12.63 13.07
C VAL A 82 3.86 -13.20 11.76
N ARG A 83 4.55 -14.35 11.83
CA ARG A 83 5.03 -15.04 10.63
C ARG A 83 3.87 -15.74 9.94
N LYS A 84 3.71 -15.51 8.64
CA LYS A 84 2.74 -16.21 7.77
C LYS A 84 3.48 -16.88 6.61
N ASN A 85 3.09 -18.09 6.25
CA ASN A 85 3.75 -18.83 5.18
C ASN A 85 3.58 -18.11 3.83
N GLY A 86 4.70 -17.91 3.14
CA GLY A 86 4.74 -17.21 1.86
C GLY A 86 4.60 -15.69 1.92
N MET A 87 4.41 -15.10 3.12
CA MET A 87 4.37 -13.64 3.29
C MET A 87 5.75 -13.10 3.68
N PRO A 88 6.26 -12.03 3.02
CA PRO A 88 7.50 -11.37 3.42
C PRO A 88 7.41 -10.72 4.81
N ARG A 89 8.57 -10.56 5.47
CA ARG A 89 8.69 -9.76 6.70
C ARG A 89 9.09 -8.34 6.33
N TYR A 90 8.23 -7.38 6.67
CA TYR A 90 8.41 -5.98 6.27
C TYR A 90 9.08 -5.11 7.35
N PHE A 91 9.05 -5.52 8.63
CA PHE A 91 9.58 -4.75 9.76
C PHE A 91 9.08 -3.29 9.77
N LEU A 92 7.75 -3.16 9.66
CA LEU A 92 7.07 -1.86 9.60
C LEU A 92 6.89 -1.28 11.00
N THR A 93 7.00 0.04 11.08
CA THR A 93 6.60 0.82 12.24
C THR A 93 5.07 0.83 12.39
N GLN A 94 4.59 1.15 13.59
CA GLN A 94 3.15 1.30 13.81
C GLN A 94 2.51 2.36 12.89
N LYS A 95 3.23 3.43 12.53
CA LYS A 95 2.74 4.47 11.64
C LYS A 95 2.55 3.96 10.21
N GLU A 96 3.51 3.18 9.71
CA GLU A 96 3.41 2.51 8.41
C GLU A 96 2.25 1.51 8.38
N ILE A 97 2.07 0.73 9.44
CA ILE A 97 0.93 -0.22 9.54
C ILE A 97 -0.41 0.53 9.51
N LYS A 98 -0.52 1.65 10.23
CA LYS A 98 -1.71 2.52 10.18
C LYS A 98 -1.94 3.11 8.78
N ALA A 99 -0.89 3.48 8.07
CA ALA A 99 -1.01 3.97 6.69
C ALA A 99 -1.52 2.87 5.74
N LEU A 100 -1.00 1.65 5.84
CA LEU A 100 -1.51 0.52 5.05
C LEU A 100 -2.98 0.22 5.35
N TYR A 101 -3.37 0.23 6.63
CA TYR A 101 -4.77 0.06 7.02
C TYR A 101 -5.65 1.19 6.46
N PHE A 102 -5.19 2.45 6.57
CA PHE A 102 -5.87 3.61 5.99
C PHE A 102 -6.12 3.45 4.49
N TYR A 103 -5.11 3.02 3.72
CA TYR A 103 -5.26 2.75 2.29
C TYR A 103 -6.40 1.77 2.00
N LEU A 104 -6.45 0.65 2.72
CA LEU A 104 -7.47 -0.38 2.53
C LEU A 104 -8.88 0.14 2.85
N GLN A 105 -9.03 0.93 3.92
CA GLN A 105 -10.32 1.51 4.30
C GLN A 105 -10.81 2.54 3.27
N GLU A 106 -9.92 3.37 2.74
CA GLU A 106 -10.27 4.34 1.69
C GLU A 106 -10.63 3.65 0.38
N LYS A 107 -9.91 2.59 0.00
CA LYS A 107 -10.26 1.78 -1.18
C LYS A 107 -11.62 1.11 -1.04
N LYS A 108 -11.94 0.58 0.14
CA LYS A 108 -13.25 0.00 0.44
C LYS A 108 -14.38 1.02 0.30
N LYS A 109 -14.22 2.24 0.82
CA LYS A 109 -15.22 3.32 0.67
C LYS A 109 -15.47 3.66 -0.80
N GLY A 110 -14.40 3.83 -1.59
CA GLY A 110 -14.50 4.10 -3.02
C GLY A 110 -15.14 2.95 -3.82
N SER A 111 -14.93 1.70 -3.41
CA SER A 111 -15.62 0.55 -4.00
C SER A 111 -17.12 0.55 -3.72
N LEU A 112 -17.56 1.00 -2.53
CA LEU A 112 -18.97 1.06 -2.16
C LEU A 112 -19.71 2.23 -2.82
N SER A 113 -19.02 3.34 -3.10
CA SER A 113 -19.60 4.49 -3.80
C SER A 113 -19.84 4.25 -5.29
N ASN A 114 -19.10 3.33 -5.92
CA ASN A 114 -19.23 3.00 -7.35
C ASN A 114 -20.29 1.93 -7.66
N VAL A 115 -20.97 1.42 -6.64
CA VAL A 115 -22.02 0.37 -6.75
C VAL A 115 -23.43 0.94 -6.54
N LYS A 116 -23.54 2.23 -6.17
CA LYS A 116 -24.80 2.99 -6.11
C LYS A 116 -24.99 3.79 -7.38
#